data_AF-A0A954WQC9-F1
#
_entry.id   AF-A0A954WQC9-F1
#
_cell.length_a   1.000
_cell.length_b   1.000
_cell.length_c   1.000
_cell.angle_alpha   90.00
_cell.angle_beta   90.00
_cell.angle_gamma   90.00
#
_symmetry.space_group_name_H-M   'P 1'
#
loop_
_entity.id
_entity.type
_entity.pdbx_description
1 polymer ?
#
loop_
_entity_poly.entity_id
_entity_poly.type
_entity_poly.pdbx_seq_one_letter_code
_entity_poly.pdbx_strand_id
1 'polypeptide(L)'
;MKSSTRTNASHRFDILMTSCVIVASLLPATARSQNAESKVTEQQAMANTGRTIDDPEQLKRWIQNMVWYHDYRDEHIAIATGLSVENVKKLRHAMNVSRANIPKPPANSPLLMLPYPGGRHPRIGFLDGALQPQRETKISVFAPWDQSSYVVIDVPEAIWSNLGLTYLAHTHVDTIWSTKNIKLPQLEWQLLDDGSLRLERKLPNGIVFGSRTKAHRDHVQMEMWLTNGTNEKLSDLRVQNCVMLRFAKGFEQQTNDNKVIRESYVACHNESSTRWLITAWEPNHRPWSNPPCPCLHSDPKFSDCDPGETKRLRGWFSFFEGSDINAEIKRIDETGWKAHPFLEVAK
;
A
#
# COMPACT_ATOMS: atom_id res chain seq x y z
N MET A 1 -39.59 7.66 -54.80
CA MET A 1 -39.19 7.38 -53.39
C MET A 1 -40.32 6.54 -52.76
N LYS A 2 -40.20 5.19 -52.76
CA LYS A 2 -40.02 4.31 -51.57
C LYS A 2 -40.96 4.68 -50.40
N SER A 3 -42.09 4.00 -50.15
CA SER A 3 -42.31 2.63 -49.60
C SER A 3 -42.67 2.63 -48.09
N SER A 4 -43.88 2.12 -47.77
CA SER A 4 -44.53 1.66 -46.51
C SER A 4 -43.64 1.27 -45.30
N THR A 5 -44.07 1.28 -44.02
CA THR A 5 -45.22 0.50 -43.43
C THR A 5 -45.56 0.89 -41.96
N ARG A 6 -46.87 0.71 -41.65
CA ARG A 6 -47.54 0.11 -40.46
C ARG A 6 -47.59 0.77 -39.06
N THR A 7 -48.85 1.00 -38.69
CA THR A 7 -49.52 1.18 -37.39
C THR A 7 -49.46 -0.03 -36.46
N ASN A 8 -49.49 0.19 -35.15
CA ASN A 8 -49.83 -0.82 -34.14
C ASN A 8 -50.81 -0.28 -33.09
N ALA A 9 -51.81 -1.10 -32.77
CA ALA A 9 -52.87 -0.87 -31.81
C ALA A 9 -52.71 -1.79 -30.58
N SER A 10 -53.44 -1.39 -29.53
CA SER A 10 -53.63 -1.91 -28.18
C SER A 10 -53.81 -3.42 -27.98
N HIS A 11 -53.44 -3.93 -26.79
CA HIS A 11 -54.39 -4.55 -25.84
C HIS A 11 -53.75 -4.82 -24.45
N ARG A 12 -54.50 -4.51 -23.39
CA ARG A 12 -54.37 -5.03 -22.01
C ARG A 12 -55.09 -6.38 -21.93
N PHE A 13 -54.63 -7.32 -21.08
CA PHE A 13 -55.48 -8.09 -20.15
C PHE A 13 -54.66 -8.92 -19.14
N ASP A 14 -55.32 -9.19 -18.03
CA ASP A 14 -54.93 -9.65 -16.70
C ASP A 14 -54.55 -11.15 -16.50
N ILE A 15 -53.86 -11.39 -15.37
CA ILE A 15 -53.98 -12.49 -14.37
C ILE A 15 -54.01 -13.95 -14.87
N LEU A 16 -53.05 -14.77 -14.40
CA LEU A 16 -53.36 -16.00 -13.66
C LEU A 16 -52.15 -16.53 -12.86
N MET A 17 -52.36 -16.66 -11.54
CA MET A 17 -51.61 -17.57 -10.66
C MET A 17 -51.81 -19.02 -11.11
N THR A 18 -50.73 -19.80 -11.12
CA THR A 18 -50.85 -21.26 -10.98
C THR A 18 -49.80 -21.79 -10.02
N SER A 19 -50.30 -22.25 -8.88
CA SER A 19 -49.63 -22.99 -7.84
C SER A 19 -49.12 -24.33 -8.36
N CYS A 20 -47.94 -24.78 -7.90
CA CYS A 20 -47.58 -26.19 -7.94
C CYS A 20 -46.87 -26.61 -6.65
N VAL A 21 -47.69 -27.17 -5.76
CA VAL A 21 -47.46 -28.33 -4.88
C VAL A 21 -46.14 -28.40 -4.10
N ILE A 22 -46.29 -28.22 -2.79
CA ILE A 22 -45.39 -28.66 -1.73
C ILE A 22 -45.34 -30.20 -1.73
N VAL A 23 -44.16 -30.78 -1.96
CA VAL A 23 -43.82 -32.12 -1.48
C VAL A 23 -42.71 -31.97 -0.46
N ALA A 24 -43.09 -32.08 0.81
CA ALA A 24 -42.16 -32.17 1.92
C ALA A 24 -41.50 -33.56 1.92
N SER A 25 -40.29 -33.66 1.40
CA SER A 25 -39.40 -34.79 1.67
C SER A 25 -38.55 -34.47 2.90
N LEU A 26 -38.91 -35.12 4.00
CA LEU A 26 -38.11 -35.27 5.20
C LEU A 26 -36.75 -35.87 4.83
N LEU A 27 -35.68 -35.08 4.96
CA LEU A 27 -34.31 -35.56 5.03
C LEU A 27 -33.64 -35.02 6.31
N PRO A 28 -32.74 -35.78 6.94
CA PRO A 28 -32.33 -35.57 8.32
C PRO A 28 -31.51 -34.29 8.48
N ALA A 29 -31.64 -33.68 9.65
CA ALA A 29 -30.85 -32.54 10.10
C ALA A 29 -29.37 -32.93 10.30
N THR A 30 -28.61 -33.12 9.21
CA THR A 30 -27.14 -33.25 9.25
C THR A 30 -26.53 -32.76 7.94
N ALA A 31 -26.59 -31.45 7.69
CA ALA A 31 -25.72 -30.78 6.71
C ALA A 31 -25.74 -29.26 6.94
N ARG A 32 -25.21 -28.81 8.08
CA ARG A 32 -24.92 -27.40 8.32
C ARG A 32 -23.47 -27.26 8.78
N SER A 33 -22.52 -27.56 7.90
CA SER A 33 -21.11 -27.26 8.13
C SER A 33 -20.27 -27.28 6.86
N GLN A 34 -20.64 -26.55 5.80
CA GLN A 34 -19.74 -26.34 4.66
C GLN A 34 -19.89 -24.92 4.11
N ASN A 35 -19.14 -24.01 4.72
CA ASN A 35 -18.36 -22.94 4.10
C ASN A 35 -17.75 -22.07 5.20
N ALA A 36 -16.86 -22.68 6.00
CA ALA A 36 -15.80 -21.92 6.62
C ALA A 36 -14.71 -21.81 5.57
N GLU A 37 -14.70 -20.73 4.79
CA GLU A 37 -13.51 -20.36 4.02
C GLU A 37 -12.33 -20.33 5.01
N SER A 38 -11.34 -21.19 4.80
CA SER A 38 -10.17 -21.24 5.65
C SER A 38 -9.44 -19.89 5.55
N LYS A 39 -9.57 -19.03 6.57
CA LYS A 39 -8.82 -17.77 6.63
C LYS A 39 -7.33 -18.08 6.59
N VAL A 40 -6.64 -17.53 5.59
CA VAL A 40 -5.17 -17.61 5.49
C VAL A 40 -4.57 -17.02 6.76
N THR A 41 -3.72 -17.79 7.45
CA THR A 41 -3.00 -17.31 8.63
C THR A 41 -1.88 -16.36 8.22
N GLU A 42 -1.45 -15.49 9.14
CA GLU A 42 -0.29 -14.62 8.88
C GLU A 42 0.97 -15.41 8.52
N GLN A 43 1.21 -16.55 9.18
CA GLN A 43 2.37 -17.40 8.88
C GLN A 43 2.34 -17.91 7.43
N GLN A 44 1.16 -18.32 6.94
CA GLN A 44 0.98 -18.74 5.55
C GLN A 44 1.15 -17.56 4.59
N ALA A 45 0.57 -16.40 4.91
CA ALA A 45 0.72 -15.19 4.11
C ALA A 45 2.17 -14.69 4.09
N MET A 46 2.98 -14.98 5.11
CA MET A 46 4.36 -14.50 5.23
C MET A 46 5.43 -15.52 4.81
N ALA A 47 5.03 -16.64 4.23
CA ALA A 47 5.96 -17.65 3.78
C ALA A 47 6.99 -17.09 2.77
N ASN A 48 8.27 -17.41 2.98
CA ASN A 48 9.37 -17.09 2.05
C ASN A 48 9.63 -15.59 1.79
N THR A 49 9.26 -14.69 2.70
CA THR A 49 9.54 -13.25 2.54
C THR A 49 10.90 -12.80 3.08
N GLY A 50 11.61 -13.68 3.79
CA GLY A 50 12.93 -13.37 4.36
C GLY A 50 13.96 -13.07 3.28
N ARG A 51 14.92 -12.20 3.60
CA ARG A 51 16.00 -11.80 2.70
C ARG A 51 17.35 -11.80 3.39
N THR A 52 18.27 -12.59 2.87
CA THR A 52 19.68 -12.54 3.28
C THR A 52 20.27 -11.18 2.91
N ILE A 53 21.08 -10.62 3.82
CA ILE A 53 21.79 -9.36 3.62
C ILE A 53 23.27 -9.67 3.82
N ASP A 54 24.00 -9.77 2.71
CA ASP A 54 25.40 -10.20 2.73
C ASP A 54 26.36 -9.06 3.11
N ASP A 55 26.00 -7.81 2.80
CA ASP A 55 26.78 -6.64 3.18
C ASP A 55 26.66 -6.37 4.69
N PRO A 56 27.76 -6.44 5.47
CA PRO A 56 27.73 -6.23 6.91
C PRO A 56 27.20 -4.85 7.34
N GLU A 57 27.49 -3.80 6.58
CA GLU A 57 27.02 -2.44 6.91
C GLU A 57 25.52 -2.31 6.63
N GLN A 58 25.05 -2.85 5.52
CA GLN A 58 23.62 -2.93 5.24
C GLN A 58 22.90 -3.78 6.30
N LEU A 59 23.48 -4.91 6.72
CA LEU A 59 22.92 -5.77 7.75
C LEU A 59 22.81 -5.02 9.08
N LYS A 60 23.86 -4.31 9.50
CA LYS A 60 23.85 -3.48 10.71
C LYS A 60 22.74 -2.42 10.66
N ARG A 61 22.61 -1.71 9.53
CA ARG A 61 21.52 -0.73 9.34
C ARG A 61 20.13 -1.37 9.44
N TRP A 62 19.95 -2.56 8.90
CA TRP A 62 18.69 -3.29 9.02
C TRP A 62 18.39 -3.75 10.45
N ILE A 63 19.39 -4.28 11.17
CA ILE A 63 19.25 -4.65 12.58
C ILE A 63 18.88 -3.43 13.43
N GLN A 64 19.55 -2.30 13.21
CA GLN A 64 19.20 -1.03 13.84
C GLN A 64 17.77 -0.60 13.49
N ASN A 65 17.39 -0.61 12.21
CA ASN A 65 16.03 -0.26 11.78
C ASN A 65 14.94 -1.09 12.49
N MET A 66 15.15 -2.41 12.52
CA MET A 66 14.24 -3.38 13.13
C MET A 66 14.14 -3.23 14.65
N VAL A 67 15.27 -3.15 15.34
CA VAL A 67 15.30 -3.11 16.82
C VAL A 67 14.98 -1.71 17.35
N TRP A 68 15.65 -0.68 16.84
CA TRP A 68 15.54 0.67 17.38
C TRP A 68 14.21 1.32 17.12
N TYR A 69 13.58 1.08 15.96
CA TYR A 69 12.39 1.83 15.58
C TYR A 69 11.16 0.94 15.49
N HIS A 70 11.28 -0.26 14.89
CA HIS A 70 10.11 -1.10 14.59
C HIS A 70 9.70 -2.13 15.65
N ASP A 71 10.42 -2.25 16.77
CA ASP A 71 10.14 -3.22 17.85
C ASP A 71 10.25 -4.69 17.45
N TYR A 72 11.18 -5.02 16.57
CA TYR A 72 11.38 -6.42 16.21
C TYR A 72 12.00 -7.17 17.38
N ARG A 73 11.36 -8.30 17.73
CA ARG A 73 11.96 -9.34 18.55
C ARG A 73 12.89 -10.19 17.69
N ASP A 74 13.74 -10.99 18.32
CA ASP A 74 14.74 -11.78 17.59
C ASP A 74 14.10 -12.74 16.57
N GLU A 75 12.90 -13.25 16.85
CA GLU A 75 12.14 -14.10 15.94
C GLU A 75 11.67 -13.33 14.69
N HIS A 76 11.21 -12.10 14.85
CA HIS A 76 10.82 -11.25 13.72
C HIS A 76 12.03 -10.89 12.84
N ILE A 77 13.19 -10.65 13.46
CA ILE A 77 14.43 -10.36 12.73
C ILE A 77 14.88 -11.60 11.95
N ALA A 78 14.82 -12.78 12.58
CA ALA A 78 15.12 -14.05 11.91
C ALA A 78 14.25 -14.25 10.66
N ILE A 79 12.95 -14.00 10.76
CA ILE A 79 12.02 -14.07 9.61
C ILE A 79 12.40 -13.05 8.53
N ALA A 80 12.68 -11.79 8.90
CA ALA A 80 12.97 -10.73 7.94
C ALA A 80 14.33 -10.92 7.23
N THR A 81 15.32 -11.51 7.90
CA THR A 81 16.71 -11.63 7.42
C THR A 81 17.09 -13.02 6.91
N GLY A 82 16.29 -14.05 7.21
CA GLY A 82 16.65 -15.44 6.96
C GLY A 82 17.73 -16.00 7.91
N LEU A 83 18.17 -15.23 8.91
CA LEU A 83 19.14 -15.69 9.92
C LEU A 83 18.47 -16.57 10.98
N SER A 84 19.26 -17.38 11.69
CA SER A 84 18.79 -18.07 12.90
C SER A 84 18.63 -17.08 14.06
N VAL A 85 17.69 -17.36 14.97
CA VAL A 85 17.47 -16.55 16.19
C VAL A 85 18.76 -16.43 17.03
N GLU A 86 19.56 -17.49 17.10
CA GLU A 86 20.84 -17.48 17.81
C GLU A 86 21.84 -16.51 17.16
N ASN A 87 21.95 -16.51 15.83
CA ASN A 87 22.82 -15.59 15.11
C ASN A 87 22.35 -14.15 15.26
N VAL A 88 21.03 -13.90 15.24
CA VAL A 88 20.47 -12.57 15.53
C VAL A 88 20.89 -12.07 16.90
N LYS A 89 20.79 -12.91 17.95
CA LYS A 89 21.20 -12.55 19.31
C LYS A 89 22.68 -12.19 19.38
N LYS A 90 23.54 -13.02 18.78
CA LYS A 90 24.99 -12.78 18.72
C LYS A 90 25.31 -11.46 18.02
N LEU A 91 24.69 -11.20 16.86
CA LEU A 91 24.87 -9.97 16.09
C LEU A 91 24.43 -8.73 16.88
N ARG A 92 23.24 -8.76 17.47
CA ARG A 92 22.72 -7.64 18.28
C ARG A 92 23.61 -7.31 19.47
N HIS A 93 24.10 -8.34 20.16
CA HIS A 93 25.04 -8.17 21.27
C HIS A 93 26.36 -7.55 20.79
N ALA A 94 26.95 -8.10 19.72
CA ALA A 94 28.20 -7.60 19.15
C ALA A 94 28.08 -6.15 18.65
N MET A 95 26.94 -5.78 18.08
CA MET A 95 26.66 -4.41 17.60
C MET A 95 26.22 -3.45 18.72
N ASN A 96 25.97 -3.95 19.93
CA ASN A 96 25.33 -3.22 21.03
C ASN A 96 24.04 -2.53 20.55
N VAL A 97 23.09 -3.28 19.99
CA VAL A 97 21.81 -2.75 19.49
C VAL A 97 20.64 -3.25 20.35
N SER A 98 19.99 -2.30 21.05
CA SER A 98 18.83 -2.57 21.90
C SER A 98 17.85 -1.40 21.87
N ARG A 99 16.60 -1.64 22.28
CA ARG A 99 15.63 -0.54 22.45
C ARG A 99 16.08 0.52 23.44
N ALA A 100 16.89 0.14 24.44
CA ALA A 100 17.38 1.06 25.46
C ALA A 100 18.39 2.10 24.93
N ASN A 101 18.99 1.87 23.77
CA ASN A 101 19.98 2.76 23.17
C ASN A 101 19.57 3.31 21.80
N ILE A 102 18.26 3.44 21.58
CA ILE A 102 17.72 4.19 20.45
C ILE A 102 18.30 5.62 20.43
N PRO A 103 18.80 6.11 19.28
CA PRO A 103 19.19 7.52 19.14
C PRO A 103 18.01 8.45 19.37
N LYS A 104 18.22 9.52 20.14
CA LYS A 104 17.21 10.58 20.28
C LYS A 104 17.20 11.45 19.01
N PRO A 105 16.03 11.70 18.39
CA PRO A 105 15.97 12.60 17.25
C PRO A 105 16.32 14.03 17.68
N PRO A 106 16.96 14.82 16.81
CA PRO A 106 17.18 16.25 17.04
C PRO A 106 15.85 17.00 17.23
N ALA A 107 15.88 18.13 17.94
CA ALA A 107 14.74 19.03 17.99
C ALA A 107 14.39 19.54 16.59
N ASN A 108 13.09 19.62 16.27
CA ASN A 108 12.57 20.03 14.95
C ASN A 108 13.03 19.14 13.77
N SER A 109 13.37 17.87 14.03
CA SER A 109 13.64 16.92 12.95
C SER A 109 12.42 16.74 12.04
N PRO A 110 12.62 16.36 10.77
CA PRO A 110 11.56 15.78 9.95
C PRO A 110 10.87 14.61 10.65
N LEU A 111 9.70 14.23 10.15
CA LEU A 111 9.07 12.95 10.50
C LEU A 111 10.07 11.81 10.27
N LEU A 112 10.11 10.85 11.19
CA LEU A 112 10.96 9.68 10.99
C LEU A 112 10.33 8.81 9.89
N MET A 113 11.11 8.55 8.85
CA MET A 113 10.74 7.73 7.70
C MET A 113 11.87 6.74 7.41
N LEU A 114 11.53 5.46 7.32
CA LEU A 114 12.50 4.38 7.14
C LEU A 114 11.94 3.32 6.16
N PRO A 115 12.77 2.57 5.44
CA PRO A 115 12.31 1.39 4.72
C PRO A 115 11.61 0.40 5.67
N TYR A 116 10.46 -0.16 5.25
CA TYR A 116 9.78 -1.17 6.05
C TYR A 116 10.60 -2.48 6.06
N PRO A 117 10.90 -3.11 7.21
CA PRO A 117 11.80 -4.26 7.24
C PRO A 117 11.27 -5.56 6.63
N GLY A 118 9.95 -5.70 6.47
CA GLY A 118 9.33 -6.97 6.10
C GLY A 118 9.33 -7.99 7.25
N GLY A 119 8.97 -9.24 6.99
CA GLY A 119 8.90 -10.28 8.02
C GLY A 119 7.77 -10.13 9.05
N ARG A 120 6.91 -9.12 8.88
CA ARG A 120 5.59 -9.00 9.52
C ARG A 120 4.59 -8.55 8.47
N HIS A 121 3.35 -9.02 8.56
CA HIS A 121 2.36 -8.66 7.55
C HIS A 121 1.96 -7.18 7.74
N PRO A 122 2.02 -6.32 6.72
CA PRO A 122 1.77 -4.90 6.93
C PRO A 122 0.28 -4.57 7.11
N ARG A 123 -0.63 -5.39 6.56
CA ARG A 123 -2.08 -5.25 6.80
C ARG A 123 -2.53 -5.92 8.09
N ILE A 124 -3.52 -5.32 8.75
CA ILE A 124 -4.21 -5.84 9.94
C ILE A 124 -5.32 -6.86 9.58
N GLY A 125 -5.85 -6.78 8.36
CA GLY A 125 -6.89 -7.65 7.80
C GLY A 125 -6.64 -7.89 6.32
N PHE A 126 -7.48 -8.74 5.69
CA PHE A 126 -7.36 -9.09 4.27
C PHE A 126 -5.96 -9.58 3.86
N LEU A 127 -5.47 -10.57 4.63
CA LEU A 127 -4.13 -11.15 4.49
C LEU A 127 -4.01 -12.00 3.21
N ASP A 128 -5.11 -12.65 2.82
CA ASP A 128 -5.26 -13.41 1.59
C ASP A 128 -5.16 -12.54 0.33
N GLY A 129 -5.57 -11.28 0.42
CA GLY A 129 -5.37 -10.28 -0.62
C GLY A 129 -3.96 -9.70 -0.69
N ALA A 130 -3.01 -10.21 0.12
CA ALA A 130 -1.62 -9.78 0.15
C ALA A 130 -0.69 -10.91 0.61
N LEU A 131 -0.59 -12.00 -0.15
CA LEU A 131 0.35 -13.07 0.18
C LEU A 131 1.79 -12.64 -0.16
N GLN A 132 2.73 -13.05 0.65
CA GLN A 132 4.17 -12.81 0.51
C GLN A 132 4.51 -11.34 0.18
N PRO A 133 4.03 -10.37 0.97
CA PRO A 133 4.27 -8.96 0.73
C PRO A 133 5.76 -8.67 0.65
N GLN A 134 6.14 -8.05 -0.45
CA GLN A 134 7.51 -7.63 -0.69
C GLN A 134 7.78 -6.39 0.18
N ARG A 135 8.98 -6.30 0.76
CA ARG A 135 9.36 -5.11 1.55
C ARG A 135 9.83 -3.94 0.68
N GLU A 136 10.31 -4.26 -0.53
CA GLU A 136 10.51 -3.23 -1.56
C GLU A 136 9.18 -2.54 -1.84
N THR A 137 9.22 -1.26 -2.24
CA THR A 137 8.10 -0.31 -2.34
C THR A 137 7.44 0.13 -1.03
N LYS A 138 7.80 -0.45 0.12
CA LYS A 138 7.20 -0.08 1.42
C LYS A 138 8.11 0.78 2.28
N ILE A 139 7.57 1.88 2.77
CA ILE A 139 8.20 2.72 3.79
C ILE A 139 7.35 2.72 5.05
N SER A 140 7.99 2.89 6.19
CA SER A 140 7.35 3.19 7.46
C SER A 140 7.46 4.68 7.73
N VAL A 141 6.35 5.30 8.11
CA VAL A 141 6.32 6.68 8.58
C VAL A 141 5.81 6.69 10.01
N PHE A 142 6.63 7.18 10.93
CA PHE A 142 6.38 7.13 12.37
C PHE A 142 5.56 8.33 12.83
N ALA A 143 4.56 8.06 13.66
CA ALA A 143 3.70 9.08 14.19
C ALA A 143 4.44 10.00 15.16
N PRO A 144 4.14 11.32 15.18
CA PRO A 144 4.86 12.27 16.02
C PRO A 144 4.47 12.20 17.50
N TRP A 145 3.36 11.55 17.85
CA TRP A 145 2.83 11.53 19.21
C TRP A 145 3.36 10.39 20.10
N ASP A 146 3.97 9.35 19.54
CA ASP A 146 4.64 8.29 20.31
C ASP A 146 5.76 7.59 19.50
N GLN A 147 6.70 6.94 20.18
CA GLN A 147 7.90 6.38 19.56
C GLN A 147 7.71 5.01 18.86
N SER A 148 6.51 4.44 18.91
CA SER A 148 6.25 3.06 18.51
C SER A 148 5.19 2.91 17.42
N SER A 149 4.34 3.92 17.24
CA SER A 149 3.29 3.93 16.24
C SER A 149 3.83 4.37 14.88
N TYR A 150 3.48 3.62 13.85
CA TYR A 150 3.81 3.98 12.47
C TYR A 150 2.81 3.37 11.49
N VAL A 151 2.70 3.97 10.32
CA VAL A 151 2.00 3.37 9.18
C VAL A 151 3.00 2.75 8.22
N VAL A 152 2.57 1.75 7.45
CA VAL A 152 3.34 1.25 6.30
C VAL A 152 2.70 1.79 5.03
N ILE A 153 3.43 2.56 4.25
CA ILE A 153 2.99 3.12 2.98
C ILE A 153 3.63 2.32 1.85
N ASP A 154 2.81 1.75 0.97
CA ASP A 154 3.22 1.02 -0.22
C ASP A 154 3.07 1.88 -1.47
N VAL A 155 4.20 2.27 -2.06
CA VAL A 155 4.29 3.25 -3.15
C VAL A 155 5.23 2.73 -4.25
N PRO A 156 4.71 2.00 -5.25
CA PRO A 156 3.32 1.52 -5.38
C PRO A 156 3.07 0.10 -4.87
N GLU A 157 1.81 -0.16 -4.50
CA GLU A 157 1.31 -1.53 -4.29
C GLU A 157 1.06 -2.24 -5.63
N ALA A 158 0.40 -1.56 -6.59
CA ALA A 158 0.09 -2.13 -7.90
C ALA A 158 0.19 -1.09 -9.02
N ILE A 159 0.56 -1.55 -10.22
CA ILE A 159 0.50 -0.76 -11.46
C ILE A 159 -0.21 -1.58 -12.53
N TRP A 160 -1.22 -0.98 -13.16
CA TRP A 160 -1.95 -1.52 -14.30
C TRP A 160 -1.63 -0.71 -15.55
N SER A 161 -1.77 -1.34 -16.71
CA SER A 161 -1.76 -0.69 -18.02
C SER A 161 -2.74 -1.41 -18.94
N ASN A 162 -2.84 -0.98 -20.20
CA ASN A 162 -3.52 -1.71 -21.27
C ASN A 162 -2.95 -3.12 -21.52
N LEU A 163 -1.77 -3.44 -20.98
CA LEU A 163 -1.20 -4.79 -21.01
C LEU A 163 -1.76 -5.70 -19.90
N GLY A 164 -2.44 -5.13 -18.90
CA GLY A 164 -2.91 -5.81 -17.69
C GLY A 164 -2.14 -5.39 -16.43
N LEU A 165 -2.19 -6.23 -15.39
CA LEU A 165 -1.47 -5.99 -14.13
C LEU A 165 0.04 -6.07 -14.37
N THR A 166 0.67 -4.90 -14.42
CA THR A 166 2.06 -4.71 -14.84
C THR A 166 3.03 -4.84 -13.66
N TYR A 167 2.59 -4.53 -12.44
CA TYR A 167 3.37 -4.77 -11.23
C TYR A 167 2.45 -4.99 -10.02
N LEU A 168 2.90 -5.83 -9.09
CA LEU A 168 2.24 -6.09 -7.83
C LEU A 168 3.29 -6.35 -6.74
N ALA A 169 3.18 -5.63 -5.61
CA ALA A 169 4.14 -5.67 -4.49
C ALA A 169 3.90 -6.84 -3.51
N HIS A 170 3.07 -7.80 -3.91
CA HIS A 170 2.74 -9.04 -3.21
C HIS A 170 2.15 -10.04 -4.22
N THR A 171 1.89 -11.26 -3.78
CA THR A 171 1.29 -12.34 -4.56
C THR A 171 -0.16 -12.51 -4.14
N HIS A 172 -1.08 -12.65 -5.08
CA HIS A 172 -2.45 -13.18 -4.91
C HIS A 172 -3.20 -13.12 -6.25
N VAL A 173 -2.79 -12.19 -7.12
CA VAL A 173 -3.23 -12.05 -8.51
C VAL A 173 -2.02 -12.11 -9.43
N ASP A 174 -2.19 -12.76 -10.58
CA ASP A 174 -1.14 -12.86 -11.57
C ASP A 174 -0.85 -11.54 -12.28
N THR A 175 0.43 -11.24 -12.42
CA THR A 175 0.94 -10.16 -13.27
C THR A 175 1.23 -10.68 -14.68
N ILE A 176 1.43 -9.77 -15.63
CA ILE A 176 1.90 -10.13 -16.99
C ILE A 176 3.28 -10.83 -16.99
N TRP A 177 4.00 -10.80 -15.87
CA TRP A 177 5.28 -11.48 -15.66
C TRP A 177 5.11 -12.87 -15.06
N SER A 178 4.29 -13.00 -14.01
CA SER A 178 4.07 -14.29 -13.34
C SER A 178 3.35 -15.29 -14.24
N THR A 179 2.42 -14.82 -15.08
CA THR A 179 1.82 -15.63 -16.17
C THR A 179 2.84 -16.22 -17.14
N LYS A 180 4.04 -15.60 -17.25
CA LYS A 180 5.17 -16.07 -18.06
C LYS A 180 6.25 -16.77 -17.23
N ASN A 181 5.98 -17.07 -15.97
CA ASN A 181 6.94 -17.60 -14.99
C ASN A 181 8.20 -16.74 -14.81
N ILE A 182 8.09 -15.42 -15.04
CA ILE A 182 9.20 -14.49 -14.84
C ILE A 182 9.17 -13.99 -13.40
N LYS A 183 10.20 -14.35 -12.63
CA LYS A 183 10.43 -13.81 -11.30
C LYS A 183 11.19 -12.49 -11.39
N LEU A 184 10.59 -11.41 -10.90
CA LEU A 184 11.27 -10.12 -10.81
C LEU A 184 12.33 -10.15 -9.69
N PRO A 185 13.51 -9.54 -9.89
CA PRO A 185 14.55 -9.47 -8.86
C PRO A 185 14.09 -8.62 -7.68
N GLN A 186 14.55 -8.96 -6.48
CA GLN A 186 14.35 -8.17 -5.28
C GLN A 186 15.13 -6.85 -5.37
N LEU A 187 14.61 -5.80 -4.77
CA LEU A 187 15.19 -4.47 -4.68
C LEU A 187 15.20 -3.99 -3.24
N GLU A 188 15.97 -2.94 -2.96
CA GLU A 188 15.94 -2.22 -1.69
C GLU A 188 15.87 -0.71 -1.97
N TRP A 189 15.30 0.04 -1.02
CA TRP A 189 15.32 1.49 -1.08
C TRP A 189 16.74 2.03 -0.98
N GLN A 190 17.10 2.92 -1.89
CA GLN A 190 18.33 3.72 -1.82
C GLN A 190 18.08 4.93 -0.91
N LEU A 191 18.89 5.08 0.13
CA LEU A 191 18.95 6.31 0.92
C LEU A 191 19.85 7.32 0.19
N LEU A 192 19.34 8.52 -0.07
CA LEU A 192 20.08 9.61 -0.71
C LEU A 192 20.62 10.59 0.34
N ASP A 193 21.61 11.40 -0.06
CA ASP A 193 22.30 12.34 0.83
C ASP A 193 21.37 13.40 1.43
N ASP A 194 20.27 13.73 0.74
CA ASP A 194 19.26 14.68 1.21
C ASP A 194 18.22 14.04 2.15
N GLY A 195 18.45 12.80 2.58
CA GLY A 195 17.59 12.02 3.47
C GLY A 195 16.38 11.38 2.79
N SER A 196 16.21 11.56 1.48
CA SER A 196 15.10 10.92 0.75
C SER A 196 15.38 9.44 0.46
N LEU A 197 14.31 8.66 0.29
CA LEU A 197 14.37 7.28 -0.16
C LEU A 197 13.95 7.20 -1.62
N ARG A 198 14.77 6.55 -2.45
CA ARG A 198 14.50 6.32 -3.88
C ARG A 198 14.47 4.83 -4.20
N LEU A 199 13.52 4.43 -5.03
CA LEU A 199 13.43 3.10 -5.61
C LEU A 199 13.17 3.23 -7.10
N GLU A 200 13.83 2.39 -7.90
CA GLU A 200 13.57 2.29 -9.33
C GLU A 200 13.58 0.82 -9.74
N ARG A 201 12.60 0.44 -10.56
CA ARG A 201 12.46 -0.90 -11.12
C ARG A 201 12.38 -0.81 -12.64
N LYS A 202 13.27 -1.55 -13.30
CA LYS A 202 13.19 -1.86 -14.73
C LYS A 202 12.48 -3.21 -14.92
N LEU A 203 11.42 -3.22 -15.71
CA LEU A 203 10.65 -4.40 -16.06
C LEU A 203 11.19 -5.06 -17.34
N PRO A 204 10.91 -6.37 -17.57
CA PRO A 204 11.48 -7.12 -18.69
C PRO A 204 11.20 -6.54 -20.09
N ASN A 205 10.07 -5.85 -20.27
CA ASN A 205 9.71 -5.21 -21.55
C ASN A 205 10.27 -3.78 -21.71
N GLY A 206 11.11 -3.32 -20.80
CA GLY A 206 11.71 -1.98 -20.85
C GLY A 206 10.94 -0.89 -20.10
N ILE A 207 9.71 -1.14 -19.61
CA ILE A 207 9.04 -0.17 -18.72
C ILE A 207 9.90 0.05 -17.47
N VAL A 208 10.13 1.31 -17.12
CA VAL A 208 10.81 1.69 -15.88
C VAL A 208 9.83 2.47 -15.03
N PHE A 209 9.70 2.13 -13.76
CA PHE A 209 8.96 2.96 -12.81
C PHE A 209 9.79 3.15 -11.55
N GLY A 210 9.45 4.19 -10.78
CA GLY A 210 10.08 4.39 -9.49
C GLY A 210 9.30 5.33 -8.61
N SER A 211 9.78 5.43 -7.39
CA SER A 211 9.22 6.24 -6.33
C SER A 211 10.32 6.98 -5.60
N ARG A 212 10.02 8.19 -5.16
CA ARG A 212 10.88 8.94 -4.25
C ARG A 212 10.03 9.54 -3.13
N THR A 213 10.54 9.43 -1.91
CA THR A 213 9.85 9.94 -0.73
C THR A 213 10.81 10.77 0.09
N LYS A 214 10.34 11.90 0.62
CA LYS A 214 11.12 12.80 1.46
C LYS A 214 10.28 13.22 2.65
N ALA A 215 10.79 12.97 3.85
CA ALA A 215 10.17 13.44 5.06
C ALA A 215 10.50 14.92 5.28
N HIS A 216 9.47 15.68 5.60
CA HIS A 216 9.52 17.04 6.13
C HIS A 216 9.02 17.00 7.58
N ARG A 217 8.97 18.17 8.24
CA ARG A 217 8.55 18.26 9.65
C ARG A 217 7.08 17.84 9.86
N ASP A 218 6.20 18.18 8.93
CA ASP A 218 4.75 18.04 9.05
C ASP A 218 4.15 17.06 8.05
N HIS A 219 4.92 16.60 7.05
CA HIS A 219 4.43 15.70 6.02
C HIS A 219 5.56 14.87 5.41
N VAL A 220 5.17 13.85 4.65
CA VAL A 220 6.02 13.14 3.70
C VAL A 220 5.58 13.54 2.30
N GLN A 221 6.51 14.14 1.56
CA GLN A 221 6.34 14.39 0.14
C GLN A 221 6.68 13.11 -0.61
N MET A 222 5.79 12.67 -1.50
CA MET A 222 5.95 11.46 -2.28
C MET A 222 5.86 11.77 -3.76
N GLU A 223 6.56 10.99 -4.56
CA GLU A 223 6.57 11.08 -6.00
C GLU A 223 6.61 9.68 -6.60
N MET A 224 5.98 9.53 -7.76
CA MET A 224 6.22 8.39 -8.63
C MET A 224 6.49 8.84 -10.07
N TRP A 225 7.25 8.04 -10.80
CA TRP A 225 7.42 8.19 -12.25
C TRP A 225 7.26 6.84 -12.97
N LEU A 226 6.91 6.92 -14.25
CA LEU A 226 6.87 5.79 -15.17
C LEU A 226 7.38 6.23 -16.54
N THR A 227 8.42 5.55 -17.02
CA THR A 227 9.00 5.69 -18.35
C THR A 227 8.57 4.52 -19.22
N ASN A 228 7.97 4.81 -20.38
CA ASN A 228 7.58 3.80 -21.34
C ASN A 228 8.79 3.39 -22.20
N GLY A 229 9.46 2.29 -21.85
CA GLY A 229 10.52 1.72 -22.69
C GLY A 229 10.04 0.70 -23.72
N THR A 230 8.74 0.61 -23.98
CA THR A 230 8.17 -0.23 -25.04
C THR A 230 8.07 0.54 -26.36
N ASN A 231 7.71 -0.15 -27.45
CA ASN A 231 7.52 0.47 -28.77
C ASN A 231 6.09 0.95 -29.03
N GLU A 232 5.16 0.67 -28.11
CA GLU A 232 3.74 1.01 -28.26
C GLU A 232 3.31 1.98 -27.16
N LYS A 233 2.24 2.72 -27.41
CA LYS A 233 1.66 3.62 -26.41
C LYS A 233 1.11 2.80 -25.22
N LEU A 234 1.46 3.21 -24.01
CA LEU A 234 0.85 2.70 -22.79
C LEU A 234 -0.35 3.56 -22.40
N SER A 235 -1.48 2.92 -22.15
CA SER A 235 -2.70 3.58 -21.71
C SER A 235 -3.30 2.88 -20.49
N ASP A 236 -4.32 3.50 -19.90
CA ASP A 236 -4.98 3.02 -18.68
C ASP A 236 -4.02 2.75 -17.50
N LEU A 237 -3.06 3.66 -17.31
CA LEU A 237 -1.98 3.53 -16.34
C LEU A 237 -2.42 3.81 -14.89
N ARG A 238 -3.27 2.94 -14.34
CA ARG A 238 -3.80 3.03 -12.98
C ARG A 238 -2.78 2.53 -11.96
N VAL A 239 -2.68 3.24 -10.84
CA VAL A 239 -1.78 2.90 -9.74
C VAL A 239 -2.60 2.70 -8.47
N GLN A 240 -2.23 1.70 -7.69
CA GLN A 240 -2.73 1.54 -6.33
C GLN A 240 -1.61 1.87 -5.34
N ASN A 241 -1.87 2.82 -4.44
CA ASN A 241 -0.99 3.17 -3.33
C ASN A 241 -1.74 2.91 -2.02
N CYS A 242 -1.07 2.29 -1.05
CA CYS A 242 -1.74 1.75 0.12
C CYS A 242 -1.11 2.29 1.41
N VAL A 243 -1.91 2.89 2.29
CA VAL A 243 -1.48 3.22 3.67
C VAL A 243 -2.07 2.19 4.62
N MET A 244 -1.21 1.33 5.16
CA MET A 244 -1.59 0.21 6.03
C MET A 244 -1.39 0.57 7.51
N LEU A 245 -2.45 0.35 8.29
CA LEU A 245 -2.60 0.95 9.62
C LEU A 245 -2.26 0.01 10.78
N ARG A 246 -1.80 -1.22 10.51
CA ARG A 246 -1.61 -2.27 11.53
C ARG A 246 -0.77 -1.83 12.73
N PHE A 247 0.22 -0.98 12.51
CA PHE A 247 1.16 -0.56 13.54
C PHE A 247 0.90 0.87 14.04
N ALA A 248 -0.19 1.50 13.62
CA ALA A 248 -0.61 2.81 14.11
C ALA A 248 -1.58 2.62 15.27
N LYS A 249 -1.08 2.75 16.51
CA LYS A 249 -1.90 2.52 17.71
C LYS A 249 -3.09 3.48 17.74
N GLY A 250 -4.28 2.94 18.01
CA GLY A 250 -5.55 3.68 18.01
C GLY A 250 -6.25 3.75 16.64
N PHE A 251 -5.69 3.13 15.59
CA PHE A 251 -6.26 3.06 14.24
C PHE A 251 -6.58 1.60 13.82
N GLU A 252 -6.84 0.72 14.78
CA GLU A 252 -7.08 -0.70 14.55
C GLU A 252 -8.49 -1.00 14.01
N GLN A 253 -9.40 -0.03 14.07
CA GLN A 253 -10.79 -0.20 13.64
C GLN A 253 -10.87 -0.48 12.14
N GLN A 254 -11.42 -1.64 11.78
CA GLN A 254 -11.61 -2.05 10.39
C GLN A 254 -12.98 -1.63 9.84
N THR A 255 -13.26 -0.33 9.90
CA THR A 255 -14.52 0.29 9.44
C THR A 255 -14.24 1.37 8.41
N ASN A 256 -15.29 1.81 7.70
CA ASN A 256 -15.25 3.02 6.87
C ASN A 256 -15.78 4.25 7.63
N ASP A 257 -16.44 4.06 8.77
CA ASP A 257 -17.02 5.16 9.56
C ASP A 257 -15.94 6.13 10.08
N ASN A 258 -14.71 5.63 10.26
CA ASN A 258 -13.57 6.43 10.69
C ASN A 258 -12.83 7.13 9.54
N LYS A 259 -13.35 7.05 8.31
CA LYS A 259 -12.70 7.60 7.11
C LYS A 259 -13.46 8.80 6.56
N VAL A 260 -12.71 9.81 6.16
CA VAL A 260 -13.21 11.01 5.47
C VAL A 260 -12.55 11.09 4.11
N ILE A 261 -13.38 11.15 3.06
CA ILE A 261 -12.94 11.31 1.67
C ILE A 261 -13.35 12.68 1.16
N ARG A 262 -12.40 13.44 0.60
CA ARG A 262 -12.60 14.75 -0.02
C ARG A 262 -11.74 14.85 -1.26
N GLU A 263 -12.33 14.75 -2.45
CA GLU A 263 -11.59 14.73 -3.71
C GLU A 263 -10.46 13.67 -3.68
N SER A 264 -9.19 14.10 -3.78
CA SER A 264 -8.02 13.24 -3.70
C SER A 264 -7.58 12.90 -2.26
N TYR A 265 -8.13 13.57 -1.24
CA TYR A 265 -7.77 13.30 0.15
C TYR A 265 -8.56 12.15 0.73
N VAL A 266 -7.84 11.23 1.37
CA VAL A 266 -8.40 10.19 2.25
C VAL A 266 -7.76 10.35 3.62
N ALA A 267 -8.60 10.66 4.60
CA ALA A 267 -8.21 10.78 6.00
C ALA A 267 -8.85 9.66 6.82
N CYS A 268 -8.16 9.18 7.86
CA CYS A 268 -8.66 8.23 8.83
C CYS A 268 -8.41 8.77 10.23
N HIS A 269 -9.40 8.71 11.11
CA HIS A 269 -9.25 9.12 12.50
C HIS A 269 -9.11 7.95 13.47
N ASN A 270 -8.47 8.24 14.60
CA ASN A 270 -8.48 7.34 15.76
C ASN A 270 -9.87 7.31 16.41
N GLU A 271 -10.08 6.40 17.36
CA GLU A 271 -11.36 6.23 18.06
C GLU A 271 -11.95 7.55 18.62
N SER A 272 -11.10 8.41 19.19
CA SER A 272 -11.53 9.68 19.78
C SER A 272 -11.71 10.83 18.77
N SER A 273 -11.46 10.63 17.47
CA SER A 273 -11.50 11.68 16.44
C SER A 273 -10.59 12.88 16.72
N THR A 274 -9.47 12.65 17.41
CA THR A 274 -8.48 13.67 17.79
C THR A 274 -7.17 13.54 17.05
N ARG A 275 -6.93 12.41 16.39
CA ARG A 275 -5.73 12.14 15.60
C ARG A 275 -6.12 11.58 14.25
N TRP A 276 -5.41 12.02 13.22
CA TRP A 276 -5.72 11.72 11.84
C TRP A 276 -4.48 11.29 11.06
N LEU A 277 -4.70 10.37 10.14
CA LEU A 277 -3.77 9.95 9.10
C LEU A 277 -4.34 10.42 7.77
N ILE A 278 -3.59 11.20 7.01
CA ILE A 278 -4.08 11.85 5.79
C ILE A 278 -3.17 11.47 4.64
N THR A 279 -3.76 10.99 3.53
CA THR A 279 -3.03 10.75 2.28
C THR A 279 -3.76 11.33 1.09
N ALA A 280 -3.01 11.80 0.10
CA ALA A 280 -3.55 12.26 -1.17
C ALA A 280 -2.55 12.03 -2.31
N TRP A 281 -3.07 11.88 -3.53
CA TRP A 281 -2.27 11.78 -4.75
C TRP A 281 -2.91 12.55 -5.90
N GLU A 282 -2.06 13.16 -6.74
CA GLU A 282 -2.45 13.88 -7.94
C GLU A 282 -1.59 13.54 -9.17
N PRO A 283 -2.19 13.44 -10.37
CA PRO A 283 -3.63 13.37 -10.64
C PRO A 283 -4.31 12.14 -10.01
N ASN A 284 -5.44 12.37 -9.36
CA ASN A 284 -6.23 11.31 -8.73
C ASN A 284 -7.10 10.55 -9.74
N HIS A 285 -7.17 9.22 -9.60
CA HIS A 285 -8.13 8.40 -10.32
C HIS A 285 -9.37 8.11 -9.48
N ARG A 286 -9.16 7.62 -8.26
CA ARG A 286 -10.23 7.37 -7.30
C ARG A 286 -9.69 7.29 -5.88
N PRO A 287 -10.40 7.86 -4.90
CA PRO A 287 -10.32 7.41 -3.53
C PRO A 287 -11.22 6.17 -3.34
N TRP A 288 -10.82 5.22 -2.48
CA TRP A 288 -11.72 4.16 -2.06
C TRP A 288 -11.36 3.61 -0.68
N SER A 289 -12.32 2.89 -0.09
CA SER A 289 -12.15 2.22 1.19
C SER A 289 -13.06 1.00 1.27
N ASN A 290 -12.61 -0.04 1.95
CA ASN A 290 -13.36 -1.29 2.11
C ASN A 290 -13.14 -1.82 3.53
N PRO A 291 -14.17 -2.11 4.34
CA PRO A 291 -13.95 -2.52 5.73
C PRO A 291 -12.97 -3.71 5.90
N PRO A 292 -13.03 -4.78 5.07
CA PRO A 292 -12.03 -5.85 5.10
C PRO A 292 -10.60 -5.43 4.73
N CYS A 293 -10.40 -4.42 3.86
CA CYS A 293 -9.10 -3.75 3.66
C CYS A 293 -9.13 -2.36 4.29
N PRO A 294 -8.87 -2.24 5.59
CA PRO A 294 -8.96 -0.97 6.32
C PRO A 294 -7.80 -0.01 6.00
N CYS A 295 -7.11 -0.26 4.91
CA CYS A 295 -6.09 0.56 4.29
C CYS A 295 -6.67 1.89 3.76
N LEU A 296 -5.83 2.92 3.60
CA LEU A 296 -6.23 4.17 2.92
C LEU A 296 -5.75 4.17 1.48
N HIS A 297 -6.66 4.47 0.55
CA HIS A 297 -6.40 4.53 -0.88
C HIS A 297 -6.83 5.86 -1.47
N SER A 298 -5.85 6.67 -1.87
CA SER A 298 -6.01 7.74 -2.85
C SER A 298 -5.26 7.31 -4.10
N ASP A 299 -5.89 6.50 -4.94
CA ASP A 299 -5.23 5.84 -6.06
C ASP A 299 -5.07 6.81 -7.24
N PRO A 300 -3.84 7.10 -7.70
CA PRO A 300 -3.62 7.95 -8.86
C PRO A 300 -3.67 7.19 -10.19
N LYS A 301 -3.64 7.94 -11.29
CA LYS A 301 -3.48 7.39 -12.65
C LYS A 301 -2.53 8.27 -13.45
N PHE A 302 -1.48 7.67 -14.01
CA PHE A 302 -0.66 8.37 -14.99
C PHE A 302 -1.52 8.64 -16.24
N SER A 303 -1.31 9.79 -16.89
CA SER A 303 -1.78 9.99 -18.26
C SER A 303 -1.16 8.93 -19.17
N ASP A 304 -1.80 8.64 -20.30
CA ASP A 304 -1.20 7.77 -21.32
C ASP A 304 0.23 8.21 -21.67
N CYS A 305 1.12 7.25 -21.92
CA CYS A 305 2.56 7.45 -22.04
C CYS A 305 3.07 6.88 -23.37
N ASP A 306 3.54 7.76 -24.25
CA ASP A 306 4.08 7.38 -25.55
C ASP A 306 5.48 6.72 -25.41
N PRO A 307 5.95 5.95 -26.40
CA PRO A 307 7.30 5.35 -26.38
C PRO A 307 8.39 6.38 -26.08
N GLY A 308 9.27 6.06 -25.12
CA GLY A 308 10.35 6.93 -24.65
C GLY A 308 9.93 8.05 -23.69
N GLU A 309 8.63 8.26 -23.48
CA GLU A 309 8.12 9.31 -22.60
C GLU A 309 8.20 8.89 -21.11
N THR A 310 8.26 9.89 -20.22
CA THR A 310 8.12 9.70 -18.77
C THR A 310 6.95 10.52 -18.22
N LYS A 311 6.08 9.88 -17.44
CA LYS A 311 5.00 10.54 -16.68
C LYS A 311 5.31 10.53 -15.19
N ARG A 312 4.69 11.44 -14.45
CA ARG A 312 4.93 11.62 -13.01
C ARG A 312 3.64 11.89 -12.23
N LEU A 313 3.66 11.51 -10.96
CA LEU A 313 2.58 11.68 -9.99
C LEU A 313 3.15 12.28 -8.70
N ARG A 314 2.32 13.04 -7.99
CA ARG A 314 2.66 13.63 -6.69
C ARG A 314 1.80 13.03 -5.62
N GLY A 315 2.39 12.81 -4.45
CA GLY A 315 1.71 12.28 -3.29
C GLY A 315 2.03 13.07 -2.03
N TRP A 316 1.09 13.03 -1.10
CA TRP A 316 1.17 13.63 0.22
C TRP A 316 0.78 12.61 1.27
N PHE A 317 1.50 12.60 2.38
CA PHE A 317 1.09 11.93 3.60
C PHE A 317 1.40 12.79 4.82
N SER A 318 0.47 12.92 5.76
CA SER A 318 0.71 13.64 7.01
C SER A 318 -0.08 13.06 8.19
N PHE A 319 0.38 13.42 9.38
CA PHE A 319 -0.33 13.23 10.64
C PHE A 319 -0.97 14.55 11.06
N PHE A 320 -2.12 14.49 11.71
CA PHE A 320 -2.77 15.67 12.27
C PHE A 320 -3.37 15.39 13.64
N GLU A 321 -3.15 16.28 14.60
CA GLU A 321 -3.81 16.27 15.91
C GLU A 321 -4.79 17.45 15.99
N GLY A 322 -6.08 17.15 16.12
CA GLY A 322 -7.17 18.12 16.10
C GLY A 322 -8.51 17.50 15.73
N SER A 323 -9.59 18.27 15.87
CA SER A 323 -10.96 17.81 15.58
C SER A 323 -11.52 18.31 14.25
N ASP A 324 -10.95 19.37 13.67
CA ASP A 324 -11.45 19.95 12.41
C ASP A 324 -10.63 19.47 11.21
N ILE A 325 -10.97 18.27 10.72
CA ILE A 325 -10.32 17.67 9.56
C ILE A 325 -10.54 18.47 8.26
N ASN A 326 -11.66 19.19 8.13
CA ASN A 326 -11.92 19.96 6.91
C ASN A 326 -11.03 21.19 6.84
N ALA A 327 -10.81 21.88 7.98
CA ALA A 327 -9.85 22.97 8.07
C ALA A 327 -8.42 22.49 7.79
N GLU A 328 -8.04 21.31 8.28
CA GLU A 328 -6.71 20.75 7.99
C GLU A 328 -6.53 20.40 6.51
N ILE A 329 -7.53 19.77 5.87
CA ILE A 329 -7.47 19.49 4.42
C ILE A 329 -7.35 20.80 3.63
N LYS A 330 -8.09 21.84 4.01
CA LYS A 330 -8.00 23.16 3.38
C LYS A 330 -6.60 23.77 3.55
N ARG A 331 -6.03 23.71 4.76
CA ARG A 331 -4.65 24.17 5.03
C ARG A 331 -3.62 23.41 4.19
N ILE A 332 -3.75 22.08 4.07
CA ILE A 332 -2.87 21.27 3.23
C ILE A 332 -2.99 21.71 1.77
N ASP A 333 -4.20 21.93 1.27
CA ASP A 333 -4.41 22.36 -0.12
C ASP A 333 -3.78 23.74 -0.40
N GLU A 334 -3.90 24.66 0.56
CA GLU A 334 -3.28 26.00 0.52
C GLU A 334 -1.74 25.96 0.47
N THR A 335 -1.09 24.84 0.83
CA THR A 335 0.37 24.68 0.63
C THR A 335 0.77 24.58 -0.84
N GLY A 336 -0.19 24.32 -1.74
CA GLY A 336 0.07 24.15 -3.17
C GLY A 336 0.81 22.87 -3.54
N TRP A 337 0.82 21.85 -2.67
CA TRP A 337 1.61 20.62 -2.86
C TRP A 337 1.36 19.90 -4.19
N LYS A 338 0.14 20.03 -4.74
CA LYS A 338 -0.26 19.48 -6.05
C LYS A 338 0.57 20.03 -7.21
N ALA A 339 1.17 21.22 -7.02
CA ALA A 339 2.01 21.90 -8.00
C ALA A 339 3.49 21.98 -7.58
N HIS A 340 3.88 21.40 -6.43
CA HIS A 340 5.28 21.41 -6.00
C HIS A 340 6.20 20.80 -7.07
N PRO A 341 7.45 21.29 -7.16
CA PRO A 341 8.42 20.66 -8.03
C PRO A 341 8.62 19.21 -7.60
N PHE A 342 8.83 18.35 -8.59
CA PHE A 342 9.23 16.97 -8.35
C PHE A 342 10.57 16.94 -7.60
N LEU A 343 10.79 15.88 -6.82
CA LEU A 343 12.03 15.68 -6.10
C LEU A 343 13.13 15.37 -7.13
N GLU A 344 13.84 16.39 -7.61
CA GLU A 344 14.82 16.27 -8.68
C GLU A 344 15.84 15.18 -8.39
N VAL A 345 15.96 14.21 -9.28
CA VAL A 345 17.04 13.22 -9.23
C VAL A 345 18.33 14.02 -9.40
N ALA A 346 19.16 14.09 -8.35
CA ALA A 346 20.53 14.55 -8.51
C ALA A 346 21.13 13.66 -9.60
N LYS A 347 21.47 14.26 -10.74
CA LYS A 347 22.04 13.55 -11.89
C LYS A 347 23.41 13.00 -11.58
#